data_AF-A0A1G4AX61-F1
#
_entry.id   AF-A0A1G4AX61-F1
#
_cell.length_a   1.000
_cell.length_b   1.000
_cell.length_c   1.000
_cell.angle_alpha   90.00
_cell.angle_beta   90.00
_cell.angle_gamma   90.00
#
_symmetry.space_group_name_H-M   'P 1'
#
loop_
_entity.id
_entity.type
_entity.pdbx_description
1 polymer ?
#
loop_
_entity_poly.entity_id
_entity_poly.type
_entity_poly.pdbx_seq_one_letter_code
_entity_poly.pdbx_strand_id
1 'polypeptide(L)'
;MTCWTVQGLLVLSVAAFGEGRMDLSAGWMDAATQMALDLGMQDKAFADAASDPFMAESSRRTYWALYWQGNMRAMREDSPTFMLSGVVASTELPCEEWEYQSGEIPQPLSLKNYSARDPMDEKSYSSWTYLIDLCRLSTEADSRLVSWLINLPKWKQQLVDPGGAVDMVLFHAMAYANSLRIKMQLPMEASGFGIRDLLTLGPLFKSRDMAFPRMPRCSGSSYPWLECSIALQAGLSTIGLFNFSLPPARYSPACIIGLRRAALALLDARMYGGSDSPALREKLDLLLSVLKVAGEMWPVARNIGNEVSDVLRDLNVTGNRDNINQLDSCMDAFIADMTTSGVAPDSGMFPFPEPRTVEGMFNWSAGHVNVGQ
;
A
#
# COMPACT_ATOMS: atom_id res chain seq x y z
N MET A 1 25.72 5.66 18.41
CA MET A 1 24.37 5.88 17.84
C MET A 1 23.50 4.68 18.20
N THR A 2 22.19 4.83 18.27
CA THR A 2 21.28 3.80 18.86
C THR A 2 20.16 3.42 17.89
N CYS A 3 19.54 2.26 18.12
CA CYS A 3 18.28 1.83 17.46
C CYS A 3 17.22 2.96 17.45
N TRP A 4 17.07 3.69 18.56
CA TRP A 4 16.14 4.82 18.67
C TRP A 4 16.44 5.95 17.68
N THR A 5 17.71 6.18 17.35
CA THR A 5 18.09 7.20 16.37
C THR A 5 17.66 6.78 14.97
N VAL A 6 17.82 5.50 14.63
CA VAL A 6 17.34 4.93 13.36
C VAL A 6 15.82 5.08 13.23
N GLN A 7 15.08 4.72 14.28
CA GLN A 7 13.61 4.86 14.32
C GLN A 7 13.17 6.31 14.17
N GLY A 8 13.83 7.24 14.88
CA GLY A 8 13.54 8.67 14.79
C GLY A 8 13.75 9.22 13.37
N LEU A 9 14.87 8.88 12.74
CA LEU A 9 15.16 9.28 11.36
C LEU A 9 14.16 8.68 10.35
N LEU A 10 13.75 7.43 10.54
CA LEU A 10 12.73 6.79 9.71
C LEU A 10 11.39 7.52 9.79
N VAL A 11 10.91 7.82 11.00
CA VAL A 11 9.65 8.56 11.20
C VAL A 11 9.74 9.96 10.60
N LEU A 12 10.85 10.66 10.83
CA LEU A 12 11.11 11.97 10.25
C LEU A 12 11.09 11.93 8.72
N SER A 13 11.68 10.91 8.11
CA SER A 13 11.67 10.72 6.65
C SER A 13 10.25 10.55 6.09
N VAL A 14 9.42 9.74 6.73
CA VAL A 14 8.00 9.56 6.34
C VAL A 14 7.21 10.84 6.52
N ALA A 15 7.41 11.57 7.63
CA ALA A 15 6.75 12.85 7.87
C ALA A 15 7.17 13.91 6.83
N ALA A 16 8.48 14.05 6.54
CA ALA A 16 8.98 14.95 5.51
C ALA A 16 8.38 14.65 4.12
N PHE A 17 8.19 13.37 3.79
CA PHE A 17 7.50 12.99 2.57
C PHE A 17 6.05 13.51 2.56
N GLY A 18 5.32 13.32 3.66
CA GLY A 18 3.96 13.85 3.83
C GLY A 18 3.88 15.38 3.65
N GLU A 19 4.88 16.08 4.16
CA GLU A 19 5.06 17.54 4.03
C GLU A 19 5.53 18.00 2.64
N GLY A 20 5.83 17.09 1.71
CA GLY A 20 6.35 17.40 0.39
C GLY A 20 7.84 17.83 0.39
N ARG A 21 8.56 17.62 1.48
CA ARG A 21 9.99 17.91 1.65
C ARG A 21 10.83 16.71 1.18
N MET A 22 10.88 16.50 -0.14
CA MET A 22 11.50 15.32 -0.75
C MET A 22 13.00 15.21 -0.47
N ASP A 23 13.70 16.34 -0.41
CA ASP A 23 15.12 16.45 -0.06
C ASP A 23 15.41 15.94 1.35
N LEU A 24 14.64 16.40 2.34
CA LEU A 24 14.77 15.97 3.74
C LEU A 24 14.36 14.51 3.92
N SER A 25 13.26 14.10 3.27
CA SER A 25 12.81 12.72 3.30
C SER A 25 13.90 11.76 2.81
N ALA A 26 14.50 12.07 1.67
CA ALA A 26 15.60 11.29 1.10
C ALA A 26 16.82 11.26 2.03
N GLY A 27 17.30 12.42 2.49
CA GLY A 27 18.48 12.51 3.35
C GLY A 27 18.33 11.76 4.67
N TRP A 28 17.17 11.86 5.33
CA TRP A 28 16.90 11.12 6.56
C TRP A 28 16.73 9.63 6.33
N MET A 29 16.15 9.21 5.20
CA MET A 29 16.03 7.80 4.84
C MET A 29 17.42 7.18 4.63
N ASP A 30 18.29 7.87 3.90
CA ASP A 30 19.63 7.41 3.59
C ASP A 30 20.47 7.31 4.89
N ALA A 31 20.36 8.32 5.77
CA ALA A 31 21.01 8.30 7.08
C ALA A 31 20.49 7.17 7.98
N ALA A 32 19.17 6.95 8.04
CA ALA A 32 18.58 5.87 8.83
C ALA A 32 19.04 4.49 8.33
N THR A 33 19.06 4.31 7.01
CA THR A 33 19.47 3.06 6.37
C THR A 33 20.94 2.76 6.63
N GLN A 34 21.82 3.72 6.38
CA GLN A 34 23.25 3.55 6.62
C GLN A 34 23.52 3.23 8.10
N MET A 35 22.88 3.96 9.02
CA MET A 35 23.05 3.73 10.45
C MET A 35 22.55 2.35 10.89
N ALA A 36 21.43 1.87 10.33
CA ALA A 36 20.93 0.53 10.61
C ALA A 36 21.93 -0.55 10.17
N LEU A 37 22.57 -0.37 9.01
CA LEU A 37 23.61 -1.26 8.51
C LEU A 37 24.87 -1.24 9.37
N ASP A 38 25.31 -0.04 9.77
CA ASP A 38 26.48 0.14 10.64
C ASP A 38 26.29 -0.51 12.02
N LEU A 39 25.05 -0.53 12.51
CA LEU A 39 24.67 -1.21 13.76
C LEU A 39 24.54 -2.72 13.60
N GLY A 40 24.40 -3.24 12.38
CA GLY A 40 24.17 -4.66 12.13
C GLY A 40 22.70 -5.09 12.24
N MET A 41 21.73 -4.17 12.08
CA MET A 41 20.30 -4.49 12.25
C MET A 41 19.76 -5.53 11.25
N GLN A 42 20.44 -5.72 10.13
CA GLN A 42 20.18 -6.79 9.15
C GLN A 42 20.52 -8.19 9.68
N ASP A 43 21.34 -8.26 10.72
CA ASP A 43 21.86 -9.51 11.26
C ASP A 43 21.02 -10.00 12.44
N LYS A 44 20.68 -11.30 12.43
CA LYS A 44 19.94 -11.93 13.54
C LYS A 44 20.62 -11.68 14.90
N ALA A 45 21.96 -11.70 14.92
CA ALA A 45 22.75 -11.46 16.13
C ALA A 45 22.47 -10.11 16.80
N PHE A 46 22.08 -9.07 16.05
CA PHE A 46 21.74 -7.77 16.64
C PHE A 46 20.47 -7.84 17.48
N ALA A 47 19.42 -8.49 16.97
CA ALA A 47 18.18 -8.67 17.72
C ALA A 47 18.36 -9.65 18.89
N ASP A 48 19.12 -10.73 18.70
CA ASP A 48 19.40 -11.73 19.74
C ASP A 48 20.25 -11.17 20.89
N ALA A 49 21.02 -10.10 20.66
CA ALA A 49 21.78 -9.43 21.70
C ALA A 49 20.89 -8.60 22.65
N ALA A 50 19.63 -8.32 22.30
CA ALA A 50 18.72 -7.60 23.16
C ALA A 50 18.26 -8.51 24.32
N SER A 51 18.34 -8.01 25.55
CA SER A 51 17.93 -8.78 26.73
C SER A 51 16.41 -8.95 26.84
N ASP A 52 15.65 -8.05 26.22
CA ASP A 52 14.19 -8.03 26.25
C ASP A 52 13.64 -8.44 24.87
N PRO A 53 12.79 -9.49 24.79
CA PRO A 53 12.13 -9.91 23.55
C PRO A 53 11.39 -8.77 22.84
N PHE A 54 10.82 -7.83 23.59
CA PHE A 54 10.14 -6.66 23.03
C PHE A 54 11.12 -5.76 22.26
N MET A 55 12.31 -5.52 22.82
CA MET A 55 13.38 -4.75 22.19
C MET A 55 13.97 -5.46 20.98
N ALA A 56 14.10 -6.79 21.05
CA ALA A 56 14.53 -7.61 19.91
C ALA A 56 13.54 -7.50 18.74
N GLU A 57 12.24 -7.61 19.02
CA GLU A 57 11.19 -7.48 18.01
C GLU A 57 11.09 -6.04 17.45
N SER A 58 11.24 -5.01 18.30
CA SER A 58 11.30 -3.62 17.85
C SER A 58 12.44 -3.39 16.85
N SER A 59 13.59 -4.03 17.09
CA SER A 59 14.75 -3.96 16.20
C SER A 59 14.49 -4.66 14.85
N ARG A 60 13.89 -5.86 14.86
CA ARG A 60 13.45 -6.57 13.63
C ARG A 60 12.49 -5.71 12.82
N ARG A 61 11.45 -5.17 13.46
CA ARG A 61 10.46 -4.27 12.84
C ARG A 61 11.09 -3.04 12.24
N THR A 62 12.08 -2.45 12.91
CA THR A 62 12.79 -1.26 12.40
C THR A 62 13.53 -1.56 11.10
N TYR A 63 14.27 -2.66 11.04
CA TYR A 63 14.96 -3.07 9.80
C TYR A 63 13.97 -3.31 8.65
N TRP A 64 12.90 -4.05 8.90
CA TRP A 64 11.90 -4.35 7.88
C TRP A 64 11.07 -3.13 7.47
N ALA A 65 10.84 -2.17 8.37
CA ALA A 65 10.23 -0.90 8.04
C ALA A 65 11.14 -0.06 7.12
N LEU A 66 12.45 -0.06 7.33
CA LEU A 66 13.41 0.56 6.41
C LEU A 66 13.38 -0.12 5.04
N TYR A 67 13.35 -1.46 5.02
CA TYR A 67 13.26 -2.23 3.78
C TYR A 67 12.00 -1.85 2.98
N TRP A 68 10.84 -1.82 3.66
CA TRP A 68 9.56 -1.40 3.09
C TRP A 68 9.63 0.04 2.55
N GLN A 69 10.06 1.01 3.36
CA GLN A 69 10.10 2.42 2.95
C GLN A 69 11.10 2.68 1.81
N GLY A 70 12.23 1.97 1.80
CA GLY A 70 13.20 2.01 0.71
C GLY A 70 12.62 1.47 -0.59
N ASN A 71 11.89 0.35 -0.51
CA ASN A 71 11.19 -0.25 -1.64
C ASN A 71 10.08 0.67 -2.19
N MET A 72 9.31 1.32 -1.30
CA MET A 72 8.34 2.33 -1.70
C MET A 72 8.99 3.51 -2.40
N ARG A 73 10.12 4.01 -1.87
CA ARG A 73 10.86 5.13 -2.48
C ARG A 73 11.34 4.77 -3.89
N ALA A 74 11.94 3.60 -4.07
CA ALA A 74 12.32 3.11 -5.39
C ALA A 74 11.13 3.02 -6.35
N MET A 75 9.96 2.56 -5.87
CA MET A 75 8.74 2.57 -6.67
C MET A 75 8.33 3.99 -7.10
N ARG A 76 8.47 5.00 -6.23
CA ARG A 76 8.14 6.41 -6.53
C ARG A 76 9.09 7.05 -7.53
N GLU A 77 10.37 6.74 -7.42
CA GLU A 77 11.43 7.36 -8.21
C GLU A 77 11.71 6.60 -9.53
N ASP A 78 10.92 5.56 -9.84
CA ASP A 78 11.20 4.60 -10.91
C ASP A 78 12.61 3.99 -10.87
N SER A 79 13.18 3.89 -9.68
CA SER A 79 14.45 3.20 -9.48
C SER A 79 14.24 1.68 -9.54
N PRO A 80 15.08 0.93 -10.28
CA PRO A 80 15.00 -0.52 -10.34
C PRO A 80 15.49 -1.20 -9.05
N THR A 81 16.16 -0.47 -8.16
CA THR A 81 16.75 -1.01 -6.93
C THR A 81 16.78 0.05 -5.82
N PHE A 82 17.01 -0.40 -4.59
CA PHE A 82 17.28 0.43 -3.41
C PHE A 82 18.33 -0.26 -2.54
N MET A 83 19.03 0.50 -1.69
CA MET A 83 20.20 0.03 -0.93
C MET A 83 19.99 -1.34 -0.26
N LEU A 84 18.91 -1.51 0.51
CA LEU A 84 18.67 -2.74 1.26
C LEU A 84 18.26 -3.94 0.39
N SER A 85 17.87 -3.76 -0.87
CA SER A 85 17.56 -4.89 -1.77
C SER A 85 18.80 -5.73 -2.11
N GLY A 86 20.00 -5.13 -2.06
CA GLY A 86 21.28 -5.82 -2.27
C GLY A 86 21.90 -6.40 -1.00
N VAL A 87 21.26 -6.20 0.17
CA VAL A 87 21.79 -6.64 1.47
C VAL A 87 21.16 -7.97 1.85
N VAL A 88 22.00 -8.96 2.18
CA VAL A 88 21.53 -10.24 2.71
C VAL A 88 21.09 -10.03 4.16
N ALA A 89 19.78 -10.08 4.39
CA ALA A 89 19.19 -10.01 5.72
C ALA A 89 19.12 -11.42 6.34
N SER A 90 19.76 -11.61 7.50
CA SER A 90 19.56 -12.80 8.33
C SER A 90 18.55 -12.56 9.46
N THR A 91 18.22 -11.29 9.73
CA THR A 91 17.17 -10.89 10.68
C THR A 91 15.82 -11.51 10.31
N GLU A 92 15.09 -11.93 11.33
CA GLU A 92 13.88 -12.73 11.16
C GLU A 92 12.64 -11.87 10.92
N LEU A 93 11.57 -12.50 10.46
CA LEU A 93 10.31 -11.83 10.13
C LEU A 93 9.60 -11.35 11.40
N PRO A 94 9.01 -10.13 11.38
CA PRO A 94 8.29 -9.59 12.52
C PRO A 94 7.01 -10.37 12.84
N CYS A 95 6.59 -10.30 14.10
CA CYS A 95 5.33 -10.87 14.58
C CYS A 95 4.12 -9.97 14.25
N GLU A 96 2.92 -10.40 14.61
CA GLU A 96 1.69 -9.63 14.43
C GLU A 96 1.65 -8.37 15.29
N GLU A 97 0.85 -7.38 14.87
CA GLU A 97 0.71 -6.13 15.61
C GLU A 97 0.16 -6.34 17.02
N TRP A 98 -0.84 -7.21 17.18
CA TRP A 98 -1.41 -7.52 18.51
C TRP A 98 -0.44 -8.28 19.41
N GLU A 99 0.41 -9.15 18.86
CA GLU A 99 1.46 -9.86 19.61
C GLU A 99 2.52 -8.88 20.14
N TYR A 100 2.91 -7.90 19.30
CA TYR A 100 3.84 -6.86 19.72
C TYR A 100 3.24 -5.95 20.79
N GLN A 101 1.96 -5.55 20.63
CA GLN A 101 1.27 -4.68 21.58
C GLN A 101 1.02 -5.34 22.94
N SER A 102 0.74 -6.66 22.97
CA SER A 102 0.57 -7.38 24.23
C SER A 102 1.90 -7.64 24.96
N GLY A 103 3.02 -7.59 24.23
CA GLY A 103 4.35 -8.00 24.71
C GLY A 103 4.56 -9.51 24.70
N GLU A 104 3.57 -10.29 24.27
CA GLU A 104 3.67 -11.75 24.11
C GLU A 104 4.34 -12.08 22.77
N ILE A 105 5.64 -11.81 22.68
CA ILE A 105 6.41 -11.96 21.44
C ILE A 105 6.63 -13.45 21.13
N PRO A 106 6.12 -13.98 20.00
CA PRO A 106 6.32 -15.37 19.63
C PRO A 106 7.76 -15.63 19.17
N GLN A 107 8.09 -16.92 18.97
CA GLN A 107 9.36 -17.25 18.33
C GLN A 107 9.41 -16.71 16.89
N PRO A 108 10.47 -15.97 16.54
CA PRO A 108 10.61 -15.42 15.21
C PRO A 108 10.68 -16.48 14.11
N LEU A 109 10.16 -16.13 12.93
CA LEU A 109 10.23 -16.96 11.74
C LEU A 109 11.34 -16.46 10.81
N SER A 110 12.29 -17.33 10.46
CA SER A 110 13.30 -16.97 9.45
C SER A 110 12.72 -16.89 8.04
N LEU A 111 13.27 -16.00 7.21
CA LEU A 111 12.95 -15.91 5.78
C LEU A 111 13.14 -17.24 5.05
N LYS A 112 14.18 -18.00 5.43
CA LYS A 112 14.48 -19.31 4.85
C LYS A 112 13.34 -20.29 5.11
N ASN A 113 12.86 -20.37 6.35
CA ASN A 113 11.75 -21.24 6.71
C ASN A 113 10.45 -20.81 6.02
N TYR A 114 10.17 -19.51 5.97
CA TYR A 114 9.02 -19.00 5.23
C TYR A 114 9.09 -19.32 3.73
N SER A 115 10.26 -19.19 3.11
CA SER A 115 10.44 -19.47 1.68
C SER A 115 10.38 -20.96 1.34
N ALA A 116 10.65 -21.83 2.32
CA ALA A 116 10.58 -23.29 2.19
C ALA A 116 9.19 -23.86 2.54
N ARG A 117 8.19 -22.99 2.80
CA ARG A 117 6.82 -23.41 3.11
C ARG A 117 6.20 -24.18 1.95
N ASP A 118 5.31 -25.12 2.28
CA ASP A 118 4.44 -25.73 1.28
C ASP A 118 3.40 -24.69 0.83
N PRO A 119 3.31 -24.34 -0.46
CA PRO A 119 2.30 -23.42 -0.97
C PRO A 119 0.85 -23.88 -0.72
N MET A 120 0.64 -25.18 -0.46
CA MET A 120 -0.67 -25.76 -0.15
C MET A 120 -0.97 -25.80 1.35
N ASP A 121 -0.04 -25.36 2.21
CA ASP A 121 -0.28 -25.26 3.65
C ASP A 121 -1.28 -24.12 3.96
N GLU A 122 -2.25 -24.41 4.83
CA GLU A 122 -3.25 -23.43 5.28
C GLU A 122 -2.71 -22.50 6.38
N LYS A 123 -1.47 -22.72 6.83
CA LYS A 123 -0.83 -21.88 7.84
C LYS A 123 -0.76 -20.42 7.40
N SER A 124 -1.36 -19.55 8.23
CA SER A 124 -1.28 -18.10 8.08
C SER A 124 -0.02 -17.53 8.76
N TYR A 125 0.49 -16.42 8.24
CA TYR A 125 1.66 -15.70 8.73
C TYR A 125 1.30 -14.27 9.13
N SER A 126 2.26 -13.58 9.75
CA SER A 126 2.06 -12.20 10.18
C SER A 126 1.81 -11.25 9.01
N SER A 127 1.08 -10.17 9.27
CA SER A 127 0.85 -9.11 8.26
C SER A 127 2.17 -8.52 7.74
N TRP A 128 3.17 -8.40 8.62
CA TRP A 128 4.53 -8.03 8.24
C TRP A 128 5.16 -9.02 7.28
N THR A 129 4.98 -10.32 7.50
CA THR A 129 5.50 -11.37 6.62
C THR A 129 4.96 -11.18 5.20
N TYR A 130 3.65 -10.97 5.04
CA TYR A 130 3.05 -10.76 3.72
C TYR A 130 3.51 -9.46 3.06
N LEU A 131 3.65 -8.37 3.82
CA LEU A 131 4.19 -7.11 3.30
C LEU A 131 5.63 -7.27 2.80
N ILE A 132 6.48 -7.94 3.58
CA ILE A 132 7.89 -8.18 3.21
C ILE A 132 7.98 -9.10 1.99
N ASP A 133 7.18 -10.16 1.93
CA ASP A 133 7.11 -11.05 0.77
C ASP A 133 6.76 -10.25 -0.49
N LEU A 134 5.72 -9.40 -0.42
CA LEU A 134 5.33 -8.53 -1.52
C LEU A 134 6.44 -7.57 -1.97
N CYS A 135 7.17 -6.96 -1.04
CA CYS A 135 8.31 -6.08 -1.36
C CYS A 135 9.38 -6.82 -2.17
N ARG A 136 9.61 -8.11 -1.85
CA ARG A 136 10.59 -8.96 -2.55
C ARG A 136 10.11 -9.38 -3.95
N LEU A 137 8.80 -9.37 -4.21
CA LEU A 137 8.20 -9.62 -5.52
C LEU A 137 8.17 -8.38 -6.43
N SER A 138 8.48 -7.18 -5.90
CA SER A 138 8.26 -5.89 -6.60
C SER A 138 9.02 -5.72 -7.93
N THR A 139 10.10 -6.48 -8.15
CA THR A 139 10.88 -6.48 -9.39
C THR A 139 10.50 -7.63 -10.35
N GLU A 140 9.50 -8.43 -10.00
CA GLU A 140 9.13 -9.67 -10.69
C GLU A 140 7.84 -9.51 -11.51
N ALA A 141 7.51 -10.51 -12.35
CA ALA A 141 6.38 -10.45 -13.28
C ALA A 141 5.00 -10.42 -12.58
N ASP A 142 4.00 -9.80 -13.23
CA ASP A 142 2.61 -9.65 -12.75
C ASP A 142 1.97 -10.96 -12.25
N SER A 143 2.33 -12.10 -12.85
CA SER A 143 1.81 -13.42 -12.43
C SER A 143 2.15 -13.78 -10.98
N ARG A 144 3.27 -13.30 -10.44
CA ARG A 144 3.65 -13.54 -9.03
C ARG A 144 2.87 -12.64 -8.08
N LEU A 145 2.57 -11.40 -8.47
CA LEU A 145 1.68 -10.52 -7.71
C LEU A 145 0.27 -11.09 -7.63
N VAL A 146 -0.25 -11.60 -8.75
CA VAL A 146 -1.55 -12.27 -8.78
C VAL A 146 -1.54 -13.51 -7.88
N SER A 147 -0.49 -14.34 -7.94
CA SER A 147 -0.37 -15.49 -7.05
C SER A 147 -0.30 -15.07 -5.57
N TRP A 148 0.39 -13.99 -5.24
CA TRP A 148 0.45 -13.46 -3.87
C TRP A 148 -0.95 -13.05 -3.38
N LEU A 149 -1.73 -12.34 -4.21
CA LEU A 149 -3.10 -11.93 -3.88
C LEU A 149 -4.02 -13.14 -3.65
N ILE A 150 -3.91 -14.18 -4.49
CA ILE A 150 -4.72 -15.41 -4.38
C ILE A 150 -4.38 -16.19 -3.11
N ASN A 151 -3.10 -16.24 -2.76
CA ASN A 151 -2.60 -17.03 -1.62
C ASN A 151 -2.74 -16.29 -0.27
N LEU A 152 -3.14 -15.02 -0.26
CA LEU A 152 -3.40 -14.30 0.97
C LEU A 152 -4.65 -14.90 1.66
N PRO A 153 -4.58 -15.32 2.94
CA PRO A 153 -5.74 -15.92 3.62
C PRO A 153 -6.97 -15.01 3.56
N LYS A 154 -8.16 -15.59 3.38
CA LYS A 154 -9.41 -14.79 3.22
C LYS A 154 -9.65 -13.83 4.38
N TRP A 155 -9.38 -14.26 5.61
CA TRP A 155 -9.51 -13.42 6.79
C TRP A 155 -8.48 -12.29 6.82
N LYS A 156 -7.30 -12.46 6.20
CA LYS A 156 -6.28 -11.40 6.02
C LYS A 156 -6.67 -10.40 4.93
N GLN A 157 -7.54 -10.79 4.00
CA GLN A 157 -8.13 -9.86 3.02
C GLN A 157 -9.20 -8.96 3.66
N GLN A 158 -9.79 -9.39 4.79
CA GLN A 158 -10.66 -8.58 5.62
C GLN A 158 -9.80 -7.68 6.50
N LEU A 159 -9.48 -6.49 6.00
CA LEU A 159 -8.59 -5.55 6.67
C LEU A 159 -9.13 -4.99 7.99
N VAL A 160 -10.43 -5.11 8.23
CA VAL A 160 -11.09 -4.59 9.43
C VAL A 160 -11.50 -5.77 10.29
N ASP A 161 -11.01 -5.80 11.52
CA ASP A 161 -11.40 -6.82 12.49
C ASP A 161 -12.81 -6.57 13.06
N PRO A 162 -13.41 -7.53 13.80
CA PRO A 162 -14.72 -7.35 14.42
C PRO A 162 -14.80 -6.20 15.43
N GLY A 163 -13.66 -5.73 15.95
CA GLY A 163 -13.56 -4.56 16.84
C GLY A 163 -13.50 -3.22 16.09
N GLY A 164 -13.47 -3.25 14.76
CA GLY A 164 -13.34 -2.06 13.91
C GLY A 164 -11.91 -1.56 13.77
N ALA A 165 -10.91 -2.28 14.28
CA ALA A 165 -9.52 -1.93 14.07
C ALA A 165 -9.06 -2.39 12.69
N VAL A 166 -8.29 -1.52 12.03
CA VAL A 166 -7.78 -1.78 10.68
C VAL A 166 -6.37 -2.35 10.78
N ASP A 167 -6.11 -3.48 10.13
CA ASP A 167 -4.76 -3.99 9.91
C ASP A 167 -4.02 -3.07 8.96
N MET A 168 -3.34 -2.08 9.54
CA MET A 168 -2.63 -1.08 8.76
C MET A 168 -1.47 -1.69 7.97
N VAL A 169 -0.88 -2.80 8.40
CA VAL A 169 0.25 -3.41 7.67
C VAL A 169 -0.23 -4.05 6.38
N LEU A 170 -1.32 -4.82 6.42
CA LEU A 170 -1.96 -5.34 5.22
C LEU A 170 -2.61 -4.27 4.37
N PHE A 171 -3.17 -3.22 5.00
CA PHE A 171 -3.68 -2.07 4.27
C PHE A 171 -2.60 -1.49 3.34
N HIS A 172 -1.39 -1.27 3.88
CA HIS A 172 -0.25 -0.82 3.09
C HIS A 172 0.15 -1.85 2.03
N ALA A 173 0.17 -3.15 2.36
CA ALA A 173 0.50 -4.20 1.41
C ALA A 173 -0.49 -4.25 0.23
N MET A 174 -1.80 -4.18 0.48
CA MET A 174 -2.83 -4.17 -0.57
C MET A 174 -2.76 -2.91 -1.44
N ALA A 175 -2.58 -1.73 -0.82
CA ALA A 175 -2.39 -0.49 -1.55
C ALA A 175 -1.14 -0.55 -2.44
N TYR A 176 -0.07 -1.17 -1.96
CA TYR A 176 1.17 -1.36 -2.69
C TYR A 176 1.05 -2.34 -3.85
N ALA A 177 0.42 -3.50 -3.63
CA ALA A 177 0.20 -4.51 -4.67
C ALA A 177 -0.55 -3.92 -5.86
N ASN A 178 -1.63 -3.16 -5.61
CA ASN A 178 -2.37 -2.49 -6.66
C ASN A 178 -1.56 -1.36 -7.33
N SER A 179 -0.76 -0.62 -6.56
CA SER A 179 0.15 0.38 -7.11
C SER A 179 1.17 -0.22 -8.07
N LEU A 180 1.73 -1.39 -7.74
CA LEU A 180 2.65 -2.14 -8.60
C LEU A 180 1.96 -2.60 -9.88
N ARG A 181 0.73 -3.16 -9.79
CA ARG A 181 -0.05 -3.57 -10.97
C ARG A 181 -0.27 -2.42 -11.95
N ILE A 182 -0.59 -1.22 -11.46
CA ILE A 182 -0.70 -0.02 -12.31
C ILE A 182 0.67 0.35 -12.89
N LYS A 183 1.71 0.40 -12.06
CA LYS A 183 3.08 0.76 -12.49
C LYS A 183 3.60 -0.15 -13.61
N MET A 184 3.38 -1.46 -13.51
CA MET A 184 3.85 -2.44 -14.50
C MET A 184 3.24 -2.24 -15.89
N GLN A 185 2.14 -1.50 -16.01
CA GLN A 185 1.50 -1.19 -17.29
C GLN A 185 1.93 0.18 -17.84
N LEU A 186 2.62 1.01 -17.05
CA LEU A 186 3.05 2.33 -17.50
C LEU A 186 4.34 2.25 -18.34
N PRO A 187 4.57 3.21 -19.25
CA PRO A 187 5.84 3.38 -19.91
C PRO A 187 6.99 3.57 -18.90
N MET A 188 8.21 3.18 -19.30
CA MET A 188 9.42 3.43 -18.53
C MET A 188 9.57 4.95 -18.29
N GLU A 189 10.00 5.35 -17.09
CA GLU A 189 10.17 6.76 -16.67
C GLU A 189 8.89 7.58 -16.47
N ALA A 190 7.71 6.94 -16.42
CA ALA A 190 6.44 7.63 -16.24
C ALA A 190 6.33 8.43 -14.91
N SER A 191 7.07 8.07 -13.86
CA SER A 191 6.96 8.75 -12.55
C SER A 191 7.50 10.18 -12.52
N GLY A 192 8.24 10.62 -13.56
CA GLY A 192 8.69 12.00 -13.70
C GLY A 192 7.62 12.98 -14.19
N PHE A 193 6.49 12.47 -14.68
CA PHE A 193 5.46 13.27 -15.33
C PHE A 193 4.24 13.53 -14.44
N GLY A 194 3.57 14.66 -14.66
CA GLY A 194 2.26 14.94 -14.08
C GLY A 194 1.18 14.00 -14.64
N ILE A 195 0.07 13.86 -13.93
CA ILE A 195 -1.11 13.10 -14.40
C ILE A 195 -1.55 13.63 -15.77
N ARG A 196 -1.63 14.95 -15.91
CA ARG A 196 -2.00 15.62 -17.17
C ARG A 196 -1.11 15.18 -18.32
N ASP A 197 0.20 15.27 -18.14
CA ASP A 197 1.17 14.98 -19.21
C ASP A 197 1.07 13.52 -19.64
N LEU A 198 0.95 12.60 -18.68
CA LEU A 198 0.77 11.18 -18.96
C LEU A 198 -0.50 10.91 -19.76
N LEU A 199 -1.63 11.52 -19.38
CA LEU A 199 -2.90 11.35 -20.10
C LEU A 199 -2.82 11.85 -21.55
N THR A 200 -1.96 12.82 -21.88
CA THR A 200 -1.82 13.27 -23.28
C THR A 200 -1.15 12.25 -24.21
N LEU A 201 -0.54 11.20 -23.66
CA LEU A 201 0.16 10.17 -24.44
C LEU A 201 -0.80 9.16 -25.11
N GLY A 202 -2.11 9.27 -24.89
CA GLY A 202 -3.09 8.28 -25.34
C GLY A 202 -3.55 7.38 -24.19
N PRO A 203 -4.42 6.38 -24.48
CA PRO A 203 -4.87 5.43 -23.47
C PRO A 203 -3.67 4.62 -22.97
N LEU A 204 -3.21 4.95 -21.77
CA LEU A 204 -1.98 4.42 -21.19
C LEU A 204 -2.08 2.92 -20.90
N PHE A 205 -3.29 2.44 -20.65
CA PHE A 205 -3.56 1.09 -20.17
C PHE A 205 -4.24 0.20 -21.23
N LYS A 206 -4.11 0.56 -22.51
CA LYS A 206 -4.57 -0.28 -23.62
C LYS A 206 -3.59 -1.45 -23.84
N SER A 207 -4.08 -2.68 -23.78
CA SER A 207 -3.25 -3.87 -24.04
C SER A 207 -2.65 -3.83 -25.45
N ARG A 208 -1.32 -3.98 -25.53
CA ARG A 208 -0.52 -3.92 -26.78
C ARG A 208 -0.81 -5.10 -27.72
N ASP A 209 -1.36 -6.20 -27.19
CA ASP A 209 -1.59 -7.47 -27.88
C ASP A 209 -3.05 -7.68 -28.35
N MET A 210 -3.92 -6.67 -28.28
CA MET A 210 -5.26 -6.76 -28.86
C MET A 210 -5.26 -6.65 -30.41
N ALA A 211 -4.52 -7.55 -31.06
CA ALA A 211 -4.84 -8.05 -32.39
C ALA A 211 -5.64 -9.37 -32.20
N PHE A 212 -6.95 -9.26 -32.01
CA PHE A 212 -7.83 -10.38 -31.65
C PHE A 212 -7.71 -11.60 -32.61
N PRO A 213 -7.42 -12.84 -32.14
CA PRO A 213 -8.00 -14.02 -32.75
C PRO A 213 -9.48 -14.02 -32.38
N ARG A 214 -10.35 -13.87 -33.38
CA ARG A 214 -11.83 -13.89 -33.32
C ARG A 214 -12.42 -14.57 -32.06
N MET A 215 -12.61 -13.79 -30.99
CA MET A 215 -13.51 -14.16 -29.90
C MET A 215 -14.96 -14.04 -30.41
N PRO A 216 -15.90 -14.90 -29.96
CA PRO A 216 -17.31 -14.71 -30.26
C PRO A 216 -17.71 -13.33 -29.74
N ARG A 217 -18.33 -12.52 -30.60
CA ARG A 217 -18.83 -11.19 -30.25
C ARG A 217 -19.77 -11.30 -29.04
N CYS A 218 -19.28 -10.99 -27.85
CA CYS A 218 -20.13 -10.41 -26.81
C CYS A 218 -20.44 -8.99 -27.28
N SER A 219 -21.60 -8.86 -27.93
CA SER A 219 -22.13 -7.59 -28.42
C SER A 219 -22.45 -6.67 -27.23
N GLY A 220 -21.88 -5.46 -27.19
CA GLY A 220 -22.40 -4.38 -26.34
C GLY A 220 -21.46 -3.20 -26.03
N SER A 221 -20.15 -3.41 -25.89
CA SER A 221 -19.25 -2.38 -25.35
C SER A 221 -18.46 -1.66 -26.44
N SER A 222 -18.60 -0.32 -26.52
CA SER A 222 -17.80 0.54 -27.42
C SER A 222 -16.31 0.53 -27.07
N TYR A 223 -15.95 0.09 -25.86
CA TYR A 223 -14.56 0.07 -25.36
C TYR A 223 -14.23 -1.22 -24.59
N PRO A 224 -14.12 -2.38 -25.28
CA PRO A 224 -13.86 -3.69 -24.62
C PRO A 224 -12.56 -3.77 -23.83
N TRP A 225 -11.61 -2.86 -24.07
CA TRP A 225 -10.34 -2.82 -23.37
C TRP A 225 -10.46 -2.27 -21.93
N LEU A 226 -11.48 -1.45 -21.63
CA LEU A 226 -11.71 -0.89 -20.30
C LEU A 226 -12.10 -1.98 -19.29
N GLU A 227 -13.00 -2.88 -19.69
CA GLU A 227 -13.47 -4.01 -18.86
C GLU A 227 -12.33 -4.99 -18.52
N CYS A 228 -11.34 -5.11 -19.41
CA CYS A 228 -10.16 -5.95 -19.21
C CYS A 228 -8.94 -5.18 -18.66
N SER A 229 -9.07 -3.89 -18.33
CA SER A 229 -7.93 -3.07 -17.90
C SER A 229 -7.50 -3.43 -16.48
N ILE A 230 -6.32 -4.04 -16.35
CA ILE A 230 -5.71 -4.38 -15.06
C ILE A 230 -5.47 -3.11 -14.23
N ALA A 231 -5.08 -2.00 -14.87
CA ALA A 231 -4.83 -0.74 -14.17
C ALA A 231 -6.12 -0.12 -13.61
N LEU A 232 -7.22 -0.15 -14.38
CA LEU A 232 -8.51 0.32 -13.89
C LEU A 232 -8.98 -0.54 -12.71
N GLN A 233 -8.90 -1.87 -12.83
CA GLN A 233 -9.22 -2.79 -11.74
C GLN A 233 -8.39 -2.49 -10.48
N ALA A 234 -7.08 -2.36 -10.61
CA ALA A 234 -6.19 -2.04 -9.49
C ALA A 234 -6.47 -0.64 -8.90
N GLY A 235 -6.82 0.35 -9.72
CA GLY A 235 -7.21 1.69 -9.28
C GLY A 235 -8.51 1.65 -8.46
N LEU A 236 -9.52 0.93 -8.96
CA LEU A 236 -10.79 0.72 -8.25
C LEU A 236 -10.57 -0.03 -6.92
N SER A 237 -9.77 -1.10 -6.92
CA SER A 237 -9.42 -1.83 -5.68
C SER A 237 -8.69 -0.94 -4.68
N THR A 238 -7.78 -0.07 -5.13
CA THR A 238 -7.05 0.87 -4.26
C THR A 238 -8.01 1.87 -3.60
N ILE A 239 -8.96 2.42 -4.35
CA ILE A 239 -9.99 3.32 -3.81
C ILE A 239 -10.92 2.57 -2.87
N GLY A 240 -11.25 1.31 -3.18
CA GLY A 240 -12.07 0.44 -2.34
C GLY A 240 -11.50 0.22 -0.93
N LEU A 241 -10.19 0.30 -0.75
CA LEU A 241 -9.55 0.28 0.58
C LEU A 241 -10.02 1.43 1.47
N PHE A 242 -10.52 2.52 0.90
CA PHE A 242 -11.01 3.70 1.63
C PHE A 242 -12.55 3.76 1.71
N ASN A 243 -13.26 2.65 1.43
CA ASN A 243 -14.71 2.56 1.58
C ASN A 243 -15.16 2.63 3.06
N PHE A 244 -14.25 2.54 4.03
CA PHE A 244 -14.50 2.78 5.44
C PHE A 244 -13.81 4.06 5.92
N SER A 245 -14.38 4.71 6.94
CA SER A 245 -13.85 5.96 7.47
C SER A 245 -12.62 5.71 8.35
N LEU A 246 -11.45 6.10 7.86
CA LEU A 246 -10.25 6.20 8.69
C LEU A 246 -10.23 7.56 9.39
N PRO A 247 -9.87 7.63 10.69
CA PRO A 247 -9.54 8.92 11.31
C PRO A 247 -8.42 9.63 10.52
N PRO A 248 -8.43 10.97 10.41
CA PRO A 248 -7.39 11.72 9.69
C PRO A 248 -5.95 11.35 10.09
N ALA A 249 -5.72 11.05 11.38
CA ALA A 249 -4.42 10.64 11.90
C ALA A 249 -3.93 9.26 11.41
N ARG A 250 -4.80 8.43 10.82
CA ARG A 250 -4.46 7.09 10.31
C ARG A 250 -4.10 7.09 8.83
N TYR A 251 -4.24 8.22 8.14
CA TYR A 251 -3.76 8.35 6.77
C TYR A 251 -2.23 8.42 6.78
N SER A 252 -1.58 7.34 6.38
CA SER A 252 -0.14 7.31 6.22
C SER A 252 0.27 8.00 4.91
N PRO A 253 1.32 8.84 4.90
CA PRO A 253 1.87 9.37 3.66
C PRO A 253 2.22 8.29 2.63
N ALA A 254 2.62 7.10 3.09
CA ALA A 254 2.89 5.96 2.23
C ALA A 254 1.67 5.53 1.38
N CYS A 255 0.44 5.71 1.87
CA CYS A 255 -0.78 5.37 1.13
C CYS A 255 -1.14 6.39 0.04
N ILE A 256 -0.68 7.63 0.18
CA ILE A 256 -1.00 8.74 -0.73
C ILE A 256 -0.48 8.46 -2.16
N ILE A 257 0.67 7.77 -2.29
CA ILE A 257 1.20 7.42 -3.60
C ILE A 257 0.29 6.45 -4.37
N GLY A 258 -0.38 5.54 -3.66
CA GLY A 258 -1.33 4.61 -4.27
C GLY A 258 -2.55 5.35 -4.81
N LEU A 259 -3.02 6.37 -4.07
CA LEU A 259 -4.11 7.23 -4.51
C LEU A 259 -3.76 8.02 -5.78
N ARG A 260 -2.55 8.56 -5.90
CA ARG A 260 -2.11 9.24 -7.14
C ARG A 260 -2.16 8.31 -8.34
N ARG A 261 -1.69 7.06 -8.19
CA ARG A 261 -1.70 6.06 -9.28
C ARG A 261 -3.11 5.60 -9.62
N ALA A 262 -3.95 5.39 -8.61
CA ALA A 262 -5.37 5.09 -8.82
C ALA A 262 -6.06 6.23 -9.58
N ALA A 263 -5.78 7.48 -9.23
CA ALA A 263 -6.33 8.64 -9.94
C ALA A 263 -5.96 8.64 -11.42
N LEU A 264 -4.70 8.34 -11.76
CA LEU A 264 -4.26 8.22 -13.16
C LEU A 264 -5.06 7.17 -13.92
N ALA A 265 -5.24 5.97 -13.35
CA ALA A 265 -6.00 4.90 -13.99
C ALA A 265 -7.49 5.25 -14.20
N LEU A 266 -8.12 5.90 -13.21
CA LEU A 266 -9.52 6.32 -13.32
C LEU A 266 -9.70 7.49 -14.29
N LEU A 267 -8.76 8.44 -14.33
CA LEU A 267 -8.80 9.56 -15.27
C LEU A 267 -8.52 9.13 -16.71
N ASP A 268 -7.64 8.15 -16.92
CA ASP A 268 -7.41 7.53 -18.24
C ASP A 268 -8.69 6.87 -18.75
N ALA A 269 -9.35 6.08 -17.90
CA ALA A 269 -10.64 5.48 -18.21
C ALA A 269 -11.70 6.55 -18.52
N ARG A 270 -11.76 7.62 -17.71
CA ARG A 270 -12.67 8.75 -17.90
C ARG A 270 -12.46 9.46 -19.24
N MET A 271 -11.20 9.66 -19.64
CA MET A 271 -10.83 10.38 -20.86
C MET A 271 -11.08 9.56 -22.13
N TYR A 272 -10.85 8.24 -22.09
CA TYR A 272 -10.82 7.40 -23.29
C TYR A 272 -12.01 6.43 -23.45
N GLY A 273 -13.10 6.66 -22.72
CA GLY A 273 -14.34 5.91 -22.94
C GLY A 273 -15.34 5.91 -21.79
N GLY A 274 -14.97 6.45 -20.62
CA GLY A 274 -15.79 6.51 -19.42
C GLY A 274 -16.45 7.87 -19.13
N SER A 275 -16.67 8.69 -20.15
CA SER A 275 -17.14 10.09 -20.02
C SER A 275 -18.57 10.24 -19.50
N ASP A 276 -19.38 9.19 -19.43
CA ASP A 276 -20.76 9.30 -18.96
C ASP A 276 -21.10 8.35 -17.80
N SER A 277 -20.17 7.46 -17.39
CA SER A 277 -20.39 6.54 -16.26
C SER A 277 -20.59 7.26 -14.92
N PRO A 278 -21.78 7.12 -14.29
CA PRO A 278 -22.00 7.57 -12.92
C PRO A 278 -21.16 6.79 -11.91
N ALA A 279 -20.92 5.49 -12.11
CA ALA A 279 -20.14 4.69 -11.17
C ALA A 279 -18.66 5.13 -11.13
N LEU A 280 -18.07 5.44 -12.29
CA LEU A 280 -16.72 5.98 -12.37
C LEU A 280 -16.62 7.36 -11.72
N ARG A 281 -17.64 8.21 -11.94
CA ARG A 281 -17.75 9.54 -11.31
C ARG A 281 -17.78 9.43 -9.79
N GLU A 282 -18.59 8.53 -9.24
CA GLU A 282 -18.67 8.29 -7.79
C GLU A 282 -17.30 7.87 -7.21
N LYS A 283 -16.54 7.03 -7.92
CA LYS A 283 -15.20 6.62 -7.48
C LYS A 283 -14.17 7.75 -7.54
N LEU A 284 -14.25 8.63 -8.55
CA LEU A 284 -13.43 9.85 -8.60
C LEU A 284 -13.79 10.82 -7.46
N ASP A 285 -15.08 10.98 -7.14
CA ASP A 285 -15.55 11.83 -6.05
C ASP A 285 -15.11 11.29 -4.67
N LEU A 286 -15.17 9.96 -4.48
CA LEU A 286 -14.63 9.31 -3.29
C LEU A 286 -13.12 9.53 -3.17
N LEU A 287 -12.36 9.35 -4.25
CA LEU A 287 -10.92 9.59 -4.27
C LEU A 287 -10.58 11.04 -3.90
N LEU A 288 -11.29 12.02 -4.46
CA LEU A 288 -11.11 13.44 -4.13
C LEU A 288 -11.45 13.73 -2.66
N SER A 289 -12.52 13.12 -2.14
CA SER A 289 -12.91 13.26 -0.73
C SER A 289 -11.85 12.70 0.21
N VAL A 290 -11.29 11.53 -0.11
CA VAL A 290 -10.19 10.93 0.64
C VAL A 290 -8.94 11.82 0.62
N LEU A 291 -8.55 12.31 -0.56
CA LEU A 291 -7.39 13.21 -0.70
C LEU A 291 -7.60 14.54 0.03
N LYS A 292 -8.83 15.05 0.09
CA LYS A 292 -9.18 16.26 0.83
C LYS A 292 -8.96 16.06 2.33
N VAL A 293 -9.48 14.97 2.90
CA VAL A 293 -9.32 14.64 4.34
C VAL A 293 -7.85 14.37 4.67
N ALA A 294 -7.17 13.53 3.88
CA ALA A 294 -5.74 13.29 4.06
C ALA A 294 -4.91 14.58 3.91
N GLY A 295 -5.37 15.51 3.06
CA GLY A 295 -4.78 16.81 2.82
C GLY A 295 -4.93 17.82 3.96
N GLU A 296 -5.71 17.52 5.00
CA GLU A 296 -5.72 18.31 6.24
C GLU A 296 -4.40 18.15 7.00
N MET A 297 -3.88 16.92 7.02
CA MET A 297 -2.60 16.59 7.66
C MET A 297 -1.42 16.70 6.71
N TRP A 298 -1.56 16.20 5.47
CA TRP A 298 -0.42 16.01 4.57
C TRP A 298 -0.50 16.90 3.33
N PRO A 299 0.37 17.91 3.19
CA PRO A 299 0.47 18.74 1.98
C PRO A 299 0.56 17.95 0.68
N VAL A 300 1.25 16.80 0.66
CA VAL A 300 1.37 15.98 -0.55
C VAL A 300 0.01 15.43 -1.03
N ALA A 301 -0.88 15.01 -0.12
CA ALA A 301 -2.24 14.57 -0.48
C ALA A 301 -3.05 15.74 -1.07
N ARG A 302 -2.94 16.92 -0.45
CA ARG A 302 -3.61 18.13 -0.93
C ARG A 302 -3.18 18.49 -2.36
N ASN A 303 -1.87 18.43 -2.63
CA ASN A 303 -1.32 18.73 -3.95
C ASN A 303 -1.84 17.75 -5.01
N ILE A 304 -1.89 16.45 -4.69
CA ILE A 304 -2.45 15.43 -5.60
C ILE A 304 -3.95 15.67 -5.80
N GLY A 305 -4.70 15.99 -4.74
CA GLY A 305 -6.13 16.31 -4.84
C GLY A 305 -6.40 17.50 -5.75
N ASN A 306 -5.58 18.56 -5.66
CA ASN A 306 -5.66 19.71 -6.54
C ASN A 306 -5.37 19.34 -8.01
N GLU A 307 -4.29 18.59 -8.25
CA GLU A 307 -3.94 18.13 -9.61
C GLU A 307 -5.07 17.31 -10.25
N VAL A 308 -5.63 16.35 -9.51
CA VAL A 308 -6.76 15.52 -9.98
C VAL A 308 -8.00 16.37 -10.24
N SER A 309 -8.30 17.32 -9.35
CA SER A 309 -9.45 18.23 -9.51
C SER A 309 -9.32 19.12 -10.75
N ASP A 310 -8.13 19.65 -11.02
CA ASP A 310 -7.85 20.48 -12.18
C ASP A 310 -7.96 19.69 -13.49
N VAL A 311 -7.39 18.48 -13.54
CA VAL A 311 -7.52 17.59 -14.71
C VAL A 311 -8.99 17.24 -14.96
N LEU A 312 -9.74 16.89 -13.90
CA LEU A 312 -11.16 16.54 -14.04
C LEU A 312 -12.01 17.71 -14.53
N ARG A 313 -11.72 18.93 -14.06
CA ARG A 313 -12.39 20.15 -14.54
C ARG A 313 -12.16 20.35 -16.03
N ASP A 314 -10.92 20.19 -16.48
CA ASP A 314 -10.59 20.34 -17.90
C ASP A 314 -11.30 19.31 -18.77
N LEU A 315 -11.30 18.03 -18.35
CA LEU A 315 -12.02 16.96 -19.05
C LEU A 315 -13.53 17.24 -19.17
N ASN A 316 -14.15 17.83 -18.15
CA ASN A 316 -15.57 18.19 -18.20
C ASN A 316 -15.85 19.34 -19.18
N VAL A 317 -14.89 20.27 -19.38
CA VAL A 317 -15.01 21.35 -20.37
C VAL A 317 -14.86 20.81 -21.80
N THR A 318 -13.93 19.89 -22.04
CA THR A 318 -13.72 19.27 -23.36
C THR A 318 -14.83 18.29 -23.74
N GLY A 319 -15.27 17.42 -22.82
CA GLY A 319 -16.32 16.41 -23.09
C GLY A 319 -17.67 17.00 -23.48
N ASN A 320 -17.99 18.22 -23.02
CA ASN A 320 -19.24 18.90 -23.37
C ASN A 320 -19.29 19.38 -24.84
N ARG A 321 -18.18 19.25 -25.61
CA ARG A 321 -18.11 19.61 -27.04
C ARG A 321 -18.39 18.44 -27.99
N ASP A 322 -18.24 17.20 -27.54
CA ASP A 322 -18.29 15.98 -28.37
C ASP A 322 -19.41 15.01 -27.92
N ASN A 323 -20.66 15.48 -27.83
CA ASN A 323 -21.79 14.60 -27.48
C ASN A 323 -22.36 13.87 -28.72
N ILE A 324 -21.96 12.62 -28.92
CA ILE A 324 -22.78 11.61 -29.62
C ILE A 324 -23.01 10.45 -28.64
N ASN A 325 -24.27 10.32 -28.21
CA ASN A 325 -24.75 9.25 -27.33
C ASN A 325 -24.56 7.86 -27.95
N GLN A 326 -23.95 6.92 -27.22
CA GLN A 326 -24.45 5.54 -27.10
C GLN A 326 -23.73 4.66 -26.06
N LEU A 327 -24.52 4.25 -25.07
CA LEU A 327 -24.56 2.97 -24.32
C LEU A 327 -23.38 2.57 -23.40
N ASP A 328 -23.64 2.72 -22.09
CA ASP A 328 -22.69 2.69 -20.95
C ASP A 328 -23.00 1.64 -19.85
N SER A 329 -24.09 0.88 -19.98
CA SER A 329 -24.59 -0.01 -18.89
C SER A 329 -23.60 -1.11 -18.48
N CYS A 330 -22.62 -1.46 -19.32
CA CYS A 330 -21.66 -2.52 -19.03
C CYS A 330 -20.54 -2.06 -18.10
N MET A 331 -20.05 -0.83 -18.28
CA MET A 331 -19.00 -0.27 -17.43
C MET A 331 -19.51 0.01 -16.02
N ASP A 332 -20.74 0.53 -15.86
CA ASP A 332 -21.33 0.72 -14.54
C ASP A 332 -21.52 -0.63 -13.81
N ALA A 333 -21.95 -1.67 -14.53
CA ALA A 333 -22.08 -3.01 -13.97
C ALA A 333 -20.72 -3.59 -13.55
N PHE A 334 -19.68 -3.40 -14.38
CA PHE A 334 -18.30 -3.82 -14.06
C PHE A 334 -17.74 -3.11 -12.82
N ILE A 335 -17.92 -1.79 -12.72
CA ILE A 335 -17.46 -1.01 -11.56
C ILE A 335 -18.23 -1.44 -10.31
N ALA A 336 -19.53 -1.71 -10.42
CA ALA A 336 -20.35 -2.21 -9.31
C ALA A 336 -19.89 -3.60 -8.82
N ASP A 337 -19.60 -4.54 -9.73
CA ASP A 337 -19.14 -5.89 -9.35
C ASP A 337 -17.78 -5.89 -8.62
N MET A 338 -16.88 -4.98 -9.02
CA MET A 338 -15.61 -4.77 -8.32
C MET A 338 -15.80 -4.21 -6.90
N THR A 339 -16.94 -3.60 -6.58
CA THR A 339 -17.23 -3.11 -5.23
C THR A 339 -17.90 -4.15 -4.32
N THR A 340 -18.57 -5.15 -4.87
CA THR A 340 -19.29 -6.20 -4.12
C THR A 340 -18.41 -7.38 -3.71
N SER A 341 -17.30 -7.62 -4.43
CA SER A 341 -16.38 -8.74 -4.17
C SER A 341 -15.63 -8.69 -2.83
N GLY A 342 -15.81 -7.65 -2.00
CA GLY A 342 -15.13 -7.47 -0.70
C GLY A 342 -15.84 -8.10 0.52
N VAL A 343 -17.04 -8.66 0.39
CA VAL A 343 -17.80 -9.24 1.52
C VAL A 343 -17.94 -10.75 1.32
N ALA A 344 -16.98 -11.53 1.83
CA ALA A 344 -17.13 -12.98 1.95
C ALA A 344 -18.02 -13.32 3.16
N PRO A 345 -18.94 -14.30 3.07
CA PRO A 345 -19.74 -14.74 4.20
C PRO A 345 -18.89 -15.49 5.24
N ASP A 346 -19.21 -15.27 6.52
CA ASP A 346 -18.55 -15.77 7.74
C ASP A 346 -17.81 -17.09 7.58
N SER A 347 -16.48 -17.03 7.66
CA SER A 347 -15.63 -18.20 7.85
C SER A 347 -14.91 -18.09 9.20
N GLY A 348 -15.40 -18.84 10.20
CA GLY A 348 -14.70 -19.29 11.41
C GLY A 348 -13.93 -18.24 12.22
N MET A 349 -14.55 -17.71 13.28
CA MET A 349 -13.93 -16.81 14.27
C MET A 349 -12.69 -17.44 14.93
N PHE A 350 -11.55 -16.76 14.83
CA PHE A 350 -10.46 -16.85 15.82
C PHE A 350 -10.68 -15.72 16.85
N PRO A 351 -10.80 -16.02 18.16
CA PRO A 351 -10.96 -14.98 19.16
C PRO A 351 -9.62 -14.26 19.39
N PHE A 352 -9.61 -12.93 19.21
CA PHE A 352 -8.49 -12.08 19.61
C PHE A 352 -8.56 -11.80 21.12
N PRO A 353 -7.41 -11.73 21.83
CA PRO A 353 -7.38 -11.22 23.20
C PRO A 353 -7.78 -9.72 23.22
N GLU A 354 -8.54 -9.30 24.23
CA GLU A 354 -8.90 -7.89 24.40
C GLU A 354 -7.65 -7.00 24.55
N PRO A 355 -7.58 -5.85 23.84
CA PRO A 355 -6.49 -4.90 24.01
C PRO A 355 -6.52 -4.31 25.42
N ARG A 356 -5.41 -4.45 26.16
CA ARG A 356 -5.23 -3.69 27.42
C ARG A 356 -5.16 -2.21 27.07
N THR A 357 -5.94 -1.39 27.77
CA THR A 357 -5.98 0.06 27.57
C THR A 357 -4.60 0.69 27.76
N VAL A 358 -4.30 1.69 26.92
CA VAL A 358 -3.04 2.47 26.89
C VAL A 358 -2.69 3.08 28.26
N GLU A 359 -3.68 3.24 29.15
CA GLU A 359 -3.50 3.74 30.53
C GLU A 359 -2.67 2.80 31.41
N GLY A 360 -2.52 1.51 31.06
CA GLY A 360 -1.66 0.57 31.79
C GLY A 360 -0.17 0.66 31.45
N MET A 361 0.22 1.29 30.33
CA MET A 361 1.60 1.26 29.82
C MET A 361 2.52 2.36 30.40
N PHE A 362 1.98 3.34 31.13
CA PHE A 362 2.77 4.49 31.65
C PHE A 362 2.87 4.60 33.18
N ASN A 363 2.53 3.55 33.94
CA ASN A 363 2.81 3.53 35.38
C ASN A 363 4.28 3.17 35.65
N TRP A 364 5.17 4.13 35.45
CA TRP A 364 6.51 4.11 36.05
C TRP A 364 6.35 4.28 37.56
N SER A 365 6.41 3.19 38.32
CA SER A 365 6.58 3.26 39.77
C SER A 365 7.97 3.85 40.06
N ALA A 366 8.01 5.12 40.46
CA ALA A 366 9.21 5.72 41.03
C ALA A 366 9.56 4.94 42.30
N GLY A 367 10.51 4.01 42.19
CA GLY A 367 11.09 3.30 43.31
C GLY A 367 11.83 4.29 44.21
N HIS A 368 11.16 4.77 45.25
CA HIS A 368 11.83 5.38 46.40
C HIS A 368 12.69 4.31 47.07
N VAL A 369 14.00 4.35 46.77
CA VAL A 369 15.02 3.65 47.55
C VAL A 369 15.14 4.41 48.88
N ASN A 370 14.47 3.91 49.91
CA ASN A 370 14.70 4.30 51.29
C ASN A 370 16.00 3.62 51.75
N VAL A 371 17.11 4.37 51.75
CA VAL A 371 18.35 3.92 52.39
C VAL A 371 18.25 4.25 53.87
N GLY A 372 17.92 3.25 54.68
CA GLY A 372 18.10 3.34 56.13
C GLY A 372 19.57 3.12 56.49
N GLN A 373 20.18 4.09 57.15
CA GLN A 373 21.10 3.92 58.26
C GLN A 373 20.81 5.00 59.31
#